data_AF-A0AAU5X7I9-F1
#
_entry.id   AF-A0AAU5X7I9-F1
#
_cell.length_a   1.000
_cell.length_b   1.000
_cell.length_c   1.000
_cell.angle_alpha   90.00
_cell.angle_beta   90.00
_cell.angle_gamma   90.00
#
_symmetry.space_group_name_H-M   'P 1'
#
loop_
_entity.id
_entity.type
_entity.pdbx_description
1 polymer ?
#
loop_
_entity_poly.entity_id
_entity_poly.type
_entity_poly.pdbx_seq_one_letter_code
_entity_poly.pdbx_strand_id
1 'polypeptide(L)'
;MLERVAELTGQELKLDEYFEDFDARFWQVDSPRKLEHRQVFQEPDVPSWAALADGDRERSLALADEMRTGIAEHQRRLDAHGIVQRRIRVVELPLSDYLWWELYILRIRADPGARIRVLAPSDVASWRRPVRCQRSSCSVSRPRTRCGTTTTASSWERSC
;
A
#
# COMPACT_ATOMS: atom_id res chain seq x y z
N MET A 1 5.81 12.67 -20.64
CA MET A 1 5.18 11.37 -21.01
C MET A 1 4.11 10.89 -20.00
N LEU A 2 4.16 11.23 -18.70
CA LEU A 2 3.09 10.85 -17.74
C LEU A 2 1.92 11.84 -17.64
N GLU A 3 2.06 13.06 -18.19
CA GLU A 3 1.06 14.14 -18.09
C GLU A 3 -0.30 13.76 -18.68
N ARG A 4 -0.31 12.87 -19.67
CA ARG A 4 -1.52 12.41 -20.35
C ARG A 4 -2.25 11.28 -19.63
N VAL A 5 -1.67 10.68 -18.58
CA VAL A 5 -2.32 9.58 -17.84
C VAL A 5 -3.64 10.04 -17.21
N ALA A 6 -3.71 11.31 -16.78
CA ALA A 6 -4.93 11.89 -16.22
C ALA A 6 -6.07 12.08 -17.25
N GLU A 7 -5.75 12.01 -18.55
CA GLU A 7 -6.71 12.15 -19.66
C GLU A 7 -7.21 10.79 -20.16
N LEU A 8 -6.60 9.68 -19.72
CA LEU A 8 -6.99 8.35 -20.14
C LEU A 8 -8.27 7.92 -19.43
N THR A 9 -9.16 7.27 -20.16
CA THR A 9 -10.32 6.58 -19.58
C THR A 9 -9.90 5.22 -19.03
N GLY A 10 -10.39 4.89 -17.84
CA GLY A 10 -10.20 3.59 -17.21
C GLY A 10 -11.51 2.79 -17.19
N GLN A 11 -11.39 1.47 -17.12
CA GLN A 11 -12.51 0.57 -16.83
C GLN A 11 -12.37 0.08 -15.38
N GLU A 12 -13.47 0.07 -14.65
CA GLU A 12 -13.55 -0.61 -13.35
C GLU A 12 -13.78 -2.10 -13.59
N LEU A 13 -12.94 -2.93 -12.97
CA LEU A 13 -13.03 -4.39 -13.02
C LEU A 13 -13.35 -4.90 -11.61
N LYS A 14 -14.06 -6.02 -11.53
CA LYS A 14 -14.12 -6.79 -10.28
C LYS A 14 -12.74 -7.34 -9.95
N LEU A 15 -12.56 -7.76 -8.70
CA LEU A 15 -11.23 -8.11 -8.20
C LEU A 15 -10.64 -9.34 -8.92
N ASP A 16 -11.44 -10.36 -9.16
CA ASP A 16 -11.10 -11.55 -9.94
C ASP A 16 -10.76 -11.19 -11.39
N GLU A 17 -11.64 -10.44 -12.05
CA GLU A 17 -11.42 -9.94 -13.42
C GLU A 17 -10.14 -9.09 -13.52
N TYR A 18 -9.82 -8.29 -12.49
CA TYR A 18 -8.60 -7.50 -12.41
C TYR A 18 -7.36 -8.39 -12.32
N PHE A 19 -7.38 -9.44 -11.49
CA PHE A 19 -6.23 -10.33 -11.35
C PHE A 19 -5.96 -11.12 -12.63
N GLU A 20 -7.01 -11.63 -13.28
CA GLU A 20 -6.88 -12.31 -14.56
C GLU A 20 -6.31 -11.37 -15.66
N ASP A 21 -6.85 -10.14 -15.76
CA ASP A 21 -6.35 -9.14 -16.71
C ASP A 21 -4.91 -8.71 -16.41
N PHE A 22 -4.59 -8.53 -15.13
CA PHE A 22 -3.25 -8.18 -14.66
C PHE A 22 -2.25 -9.26 -15.05
N ASP A 23 -2.54 -10.54 -14.75
CA ASP A 23 -1.63 -11.64 -15.04
C ASP A 23 -1.39 -11.81 -16.55
N ALA A 24 -2.43 -11.61 -17.37
CA ALA A 24 -2.32 -11.64 -18.82
C ALA A 24 -1.45 -10.50 -19.37
N ARG A 25 -1.55 -9.29 -18.80
CA ARG A 25 -0.88 -8.07 -19.32
C ARG A 25 0.47 -7.78 -18.69
N PHE A 26 0.74 -8.25 -17.48
CA PHE A 26 1.97 -7.94 -16.74
C PHE A 26 3.23 -8.29 -17.52
N TRP A 27 3.21 -9.40 -18.26
CA TRP A 27 4.35 -9.85 -19.07
C TRP A 27 4.48 -9.12 -20.41
N GLN A 28 3.58 -8.20 -20.72
CA GLN A 28 3.55 -7.42 -21.97
C GLN A 28 3.97 -5.96 -21.75
N VAL A 29 4.33 -5.57 -20.52
CA VAL A 29 4.71 -4.20 -20.17
C VAL A 29 6.21 -4.09 -19.85
N ASP A 30 6.87 -3.07 -20.40
CA ASP A 30 8.33 -2.91 -20.24
C ASP A 30 8.74 -2.48 -18.82
N SER A 31 7.91 -1.67 -18.14
CA SER A 31 8.27 -1.12 -16.83
C SER A 31 7.08 -0.97 -15.89
N PRO A 32 6.59 -2.07 -15.28
CA PRO A 32 5.54 -2.02 -14.29
C PRO A 32 6.03 -1.25 -13.04
N ARG A 33 5.16 -0.36 -12.53
CA ARG A 33 5.45 0.49 -11.37
C ARG A 33 4.46 0.21 -10.25
N LYS A 34 4.96 -0.03 -9.04
CA LYS A 34 4.16 -0.20 -7.82
C LYS A 34 4.45 0.96 -6.86
N LEU A 35 3.41 1.62 -6.37
CA LEU A 35 3.49 2.61 -5.29
C LEU A 35 2.63 2.14 -4.13
N GLU A 36 3.22 2.04 -2.94
CA GLU A 36 2.49 1.65 -1.73
C GLU A 36 2.68 2.68 -0.62
N HIS A 37 1.57 3.31 -0.22
CA HIS A 37 1.53 4.26 0.89
C HIS A 37 0.80 3.70 2.12
N ARG A 38 -0.02 2.65 2.00
CA ARG A 38 -0.70 2.06 3.16
C ARG A 38 0.31 1.39 4.08
N GLN A 39 0.23 1.63 5.39
CA GLN A 39 1.25 1.17 6.35
C GLN A 39 1.06 -0.29 6.83
N VAL A 40 -0.11 -0.88 6.61
CA VAL A 40 -0.42 -2.26 7.00
C VAL A 40 -1.27 -2.92 5.93
N PHE A 41 -0.93 -4.16 5.57
CA PHE A 41 -1.76 -5.05 4.77
C PHE A 41 -1.99 -6.37 5.51
N GLN A 42 -3.03 -7.09 5.09
CA GLN A 42 -3.30 -8.45 5.55
C GLN A 42 -2.96 -9.40 4.41
N GLU A 43 -2.04 -10.33 4.68
CA GLU A 43 -1.54 -11.29 3.69
C GLU A 43 -1.59 -12.72 4.27
N PRO A 44 -2.79 -13.22 4.64
CA PRO A 44 -2.94 -14.51 5.33
C PRO A 44 -2.38 -15.70 4.53
N ASP A 45 -2.34 -15.59 3.21
CA ASP A 45 -1.81 -16.62 2.31
C ASP A 45 -0.27 -16.63 2.22
N VAL A 46 0.41 -15.68 2.88
CA VAL A 46 1.87 -15.60 2.93
C VAL A 46 2.35 -16.18 4.26
N PRO A 47 3.01 -17.35 4.29
CA PRO A 47 3.36 -18.03 5.55
C PRO A 47 4.19 -17.18 6.51
N SER A 48 5.13 -16.39 5.99
CA SER A 48 5.94 -15.48 6.82
C SER A 48 5.12 -14.36 7.44
N TRP A 49 4.09 -13.85 6.74
CA TRP A 49 3.15 -12.88 7.31
C TRP A 49 2.28 -13.53 8.38
N ALA A 50 1.76 -14.74 8.13
CA ALA A 50 0.92 -15.45 9.10
C ALA A 50 1.67 -15.70 10.41
N ALA A 51 2.93 -16.16 10.36
CA ALA A 51 3.77 -16.33 11.54
C ALA A 51 4.01 -15.01 12.30
N LEU A 52 4.19 -13.89 11.59
CA LEU A 52 4.29 -12.57 12.21
C LEU A 52 2.99 -12.17 12.90
N ALA A 53 1.85 -12.40 12.25
CA ALA A 53 0.53 -12.09 12.79
C ALA A 53 0.23 -12.88 14.08
N ASP A 54 0.80 -14.08 14.21
CA ASP A 54 0.75 -14.92 15.42
C ASP A 54 1.80 -14.51 16.48
N GLY A 55 2.64 -13.51 16.20
CA GLY A 55 3.66 -12.99 17.11
C GLY A 55 5.02 -13.69 17.03
N ASP A 56 5.19 -14.69 16.16
CA ASP A 56 6.44 -15.43 15.98
C ASP A 56 7.34 -14.77 14.92
N ARG A 57 8.06 -13.73 15.38
CA ARG A 57 8.97 -12.94 14.53
C ARG A 57 10.12 -13.76 13.98
N GLU A 58 10.68 -14.67 14.77
CA GLU A 58 11.82 -15.48 14.35
C GLU A 58 11.40 -16.44 13.23
N ARG A 59 10.28 -17.15 13.43
CA ARG A 59 9.74 -18.04 12.40
C ARG A 59 9.31 -17.27 11.15
N SER A 60 8.75 -16.08 11.31
CA SER A 60 8.42 -15.19 10.19
C SER A 60 9.63 -14.89 9.30
N LEU A 61 10.77 -14.50 9.89
CA LEU A 61 11.99 -14.24 9.13
C LEU A 61 12.54 -15.50 8.45
N ALA A 62 12.56 -16.63 9.16
CA ALA A 62 13.00 -17.90 8.59
C ALA A 62 12.18 -18.29 7.35
N LEU A 63 10.85 -18.17 7.44
CA LEU A 63 9.94 -18.40 6.31
C LEU A 63 10.13 -17.38 5.18
N ALA A 64 10.46 -16.13 5.50
CA ALA A 64 10.77 -15.11 4.48
C ALA A 64 12.06 -15.46 3.72
N ASP A 65 13.07 -16.01 4.39
CA ASP A 65 14.31 -16.45 3.74
C ASP A 65 14.09 -17.64 2.79
N GLU A 66 13.14 -18.54 3.10
CA GLU A 66 12.75 -19.63 2.20
C GLU A 66 12.22 -19.11 0.84
N MET A 67 11.70 -17.88 0.79
CA MET A 67 11.19 -17.25 -0.45
C MET A 67 12.30 -16.80 -1.41
N ARG A 68 13.57 -16.76 -0.98
CA ARG A 68 14.70 -16.22 -1.78
C ARG A 68 14.82 -16.84 -3.16
N THR A 69 14.70 -18.17 -3.26
CA THR A 69 14.84 -18.89 -4.53
C THR A 69 13.74 -18.49 -5.51
N GLY A 70 12.48 -18.49 -5.07
CA GLY A 70 11.34 -18.10 -5.92
C GLY A 70 11.40 -16.61 -6.32
N ILE A 71 11.86 -15.74 -5.42
CA ILE A 71 12.08 -14.31 -5.72
C ILE A 71 13.18 -14.14 -6.80
N ALA A 72 14.29 -14.86 -6.68
CA ALA A 72 15.37 -14.81 -7.66
C ALA A 72 14.95 -15.40 -9.02
N GLU A 73 14.18 -16.48 -9.04
CA GLU A 73 13.58 -17.04 -10.26
C GLU A 73 12.63 -16.06 -10.95
N HIS A 74 11.76 -15.41 -10.18
CA HIS A 74 10.87 -14.39 -10.70
C HIS A 74 11.66 -13.21 -11.31
N GLN A 75 12.70 -12.73 -10.64
CA GLN A 75 13.55 -11.65 -11.16
C GLN A 75 14.26 -12.07 -12.46
N ARG A 76 14.80 -13.29 -12.54
CA ARG A 76 15.38 -13.83 -13.78
C ARG A 76 14.36 -13.86 -14.93
N ARG A 77 13.10 -14.21 -14.65
CA ARG A 77 12.03 -14.14 -15.65
C ARG A 77 11.79 -12.70 -16.12
N LEU A 78 11.72 -11.73 -15.19
CA LEU A 78 11.58 -10.32 -15.56
C LEU A 78 12.71 -9.88 -16.49
N ASP A 79 13.95 -10.21 -16.13
CA ASP A 79 15.13 -9.86 -16.91
C ASP A 79 15.10 -10.50 -18.32
N ALA A 80 14.68 -11.76 -18.43
CA ALA A 80 14.54 -12.46 -19.71
C ALA A 80 13.47 -11.84 -20.62
N HIS A 81 12.44 -11.20 -20.05
CA HIS A 81 11.41 -10.47 -20.78
C HIS A 81 11.76 -8.97 -20.97
N GLY A 82 12.93 -8.52 -20.52
CA GLY A 82 13.33 -7.10 -20.59
C GLY A 82 12.51 -6.19 -19.67
N ILE A 83 11.82 -6.75 -18.68
CA ILE A 83 10.89 -6.03 -17.80
C ILE A 83 11.64 -5.45 -16.61
N VAL A 84 11.54 -4.12 -16.42
CA VAL A 84 12.13 -3.44 -15.26
C VAL A 84 11.04 -3.02 -14.28
N GLN A 85 10.79 -3.88 -13.28
CA GLN A 85 9.87 -3.58 -12.19
C GLN A 85 10.45 -2.51 -11.26
N ARG A 86 9.65 -1.48 -10.97
CA ARG A 86 10.02 -0.39 -10.05
C ARG A 86 9.01 -0.30 -8.92
N ARG A 87 9.50 -0.27 -7.68
CA ARG A 87 8.66 -0.09 -6.49
C ARG A 87 9.06 1.18 -5.74
N ILE A 88 8.06 1.96 -5.35
CA ILE A 88 8.19 3.01 -4.35
C ILE A 88 7.39 2.57 -3.14
N ARG A 89 8.04 2.53 -1.97
CA ARG A 89 7.41 2.23 -0.69
C ARG A 89 7.50 3.44 0.23
N VAL A 90 6.37 4.00 0.62
CA VAL A 90 6.31 5.10 1.60
C VAL A 90 6.15 4.51 2.99
N VAL A 91 7.07 4.85 3.90
CA VAL A 91 7.18 4.28 5.24
C VAL A 91 7.06 5.38 6.30
N GLU A 92 6.15 5.17 7.24
CA GLU A 92 5.93 6.04 8.40
C GLU A 92 6.64 5.47 9.63
N LEU A 93 7.19 6.36 10.47
CA LEU A 93 7.79 6.00 11.76
C LEU A 93 6.83 6.34 12.90
N PRO A 94 6.80 5.56 14.00
CA PRO A 94 7.55 4.32 14.21
C PRO A 94 7.08 3.18 13.30
N LEU A 95 7.99 2.26 12.96
CA LEU A 95 7.63 1.11 12.12
C LEU A 95 6.60 0.23 12.83
N SER A 96 5.54 -0.12 12.11
CA SER A 96 4.66 -1.22 12.51
C SER A 96 5.38 -2.56 12.32
N ASP A 97 4.89 -3.60 12.99
CA ASP A 97 5.40 -4.97 12.82
C ASP A 97 5.33 -5.41 11.36
N TYR A 98 4.23 -5.07 10.67
CA TYR A 98 4.08 -5.28 9.24
C TYR A 98 5.20 -4.62 8.43
N LEU A 99 5.51 -3.34 8.68
CA LEU A 99 6.55 -2.64 7.93
C LEU A 99 7.93 -3.21 8.22
N TRP A 100 8.20 -3.62 9.45
CA TRP A 100 9.46 -4.27 9.79
C TRP A 100 9.66 -5.56 8.98
N TRP A 101 8.63 -6.41 8.93
CA TRP A 101 8.64 -7.64 8.13
C TRP A 101 8.71 -7.36 6.63
N GLU A 102 7.90 -6.43 6.12
CA GLU A 102 7.86 -6.11 4.70
C GLU A 102 9.20 -5.54 4.23
N LEU A 103 9.85 -4.69 5.04
CA LEU A 103 11.19 -4.16 4.72
C LEU A 103 12.23 -5.28 4.65
N TYR A 104 12.12 -6.34 5.46
CA TYR A 104 12.96 -7.53 5.34
C TYR A 104 12.73 -8.23 4.00
N ILE A 105 11.47 -8.44 3.59
CA ILE A 105 11.16 -9.02 2.27
C ILE A 105 11.65 -8.12 1.13
N LEU A 106 11.48 -6.80 1.24
CA LEU A 106 11.98 -5.86 0.23
C LEU A 106 13.51 -5.89 0.13
N ARG A 107 14.22 -6.09 1.24
CA ARG A 107 15.68 -6.32 1.23
C ARG A 107 16.03 -7.59 0.44
N ILE A 108 15.31 -8.68 0.66
CA ILE A 108 15.48 -9.94 -0.10
C ILE A 108 15.24 -9.72 -1.59
N ARG A 109 14.19 -8.97 -1.96
CA ARG A 109 13.87 -8.67 -3.37
C ARG A 109 14.91 -7.76 -4.03
N ALA A 110 15.54 -6.87 -3.27
CA ALA A 110 16.57 -5.99 -3.79
C ALA A 110 17.84 -6.75 -4.18
N ASP A 111 18.18 -7.86 -3.49
CA ASP A 111 19.38 -8.67 -3.75
C ASP A 111 19.52 -9.13 -5.22
N PRO A 112 18.51 -9.76 -5.86
CA PRO A 112 18.59 -10.17 -7.25
C PRO A 112 18.42 -9.01 -8.26
N GLY A 113 18.24 -7.76 -7.81
CA GLY A 113 18.24 -6.58 -8.69
C GLY A 113 16.94 -5.78 -8.77
N ALA A 114 15.92 -6.09 -7.95
CA ALA A 114 14.67 -5.33 -7.96
C ALA A 114 14.90 -3.85 -7.63
N ARG A 115 14.29 -2.94 -8.40
CA ARG A 115 14.45 -1.50 -8.24
C ARG A 115 13.46 -0.96 -7.21
N ILE A 116 13.87 -0.95 -5.94
CA ILE A 116 13.04 -0.51 -4.81
C ILE A 116 13.58 0.81 -4.26
N ARG A 117 12.68 1.77 -4.02
CA ARG A 117 12.99 3.02 -3.32
C ARG A 117 12.04 3.18 -2.14
N VAL A 118 12.61 3.35 -0.95
CA VAL A 118 11.87 3.65 0.28
C VAL A 118 11.90 5.16 0.50
N LEU A 119 10.75 5.77 0.76
CA LEU A 119 10.58 7.21 0.95
C LEU A 119 9.83 7.49 2.26
N ALA A 120 10.08 8.65 2.86
CA ALA A 120 9.28 9.18 3.94
C ALA A 120 8.01 9.89 3.40
N PRO A 121 6.95 10.07 4.20
CA PRO A 121 5.75 10.81 3.78
C PRO A 121 6.07 12.24 3.33
N SER A 122 7.06 12.88 3.96
CA SER A 122 7.53 14.22 3.60
C SER A 122 8.02 14.32 2.15
N ASP A 123 8.63 13.25 1.63
CA ASP A 123 9.18 13.22 0.28
C ASP A 123 8.10 13.22 -0.81
N VAL A 124 6.88 12.80 -0.46
CA VAL A 124 5.73 12.70 -1.37
C VAL A 124 4.62 13.70 -1.05
N ALA A 125 4.80 14.54 -0.01
CA ALA A 125 3.78 15.45 0.48
C ALA A 125 3.29 16.42 -0.61
N SER A 126 4.20 16.94 -1.44
CA SER A 126 3.86 17.87 -2.54
C SER A 126 3.08 17.22 -3.68
N TRP A 127 3.05 15.89 -3.76
CA TRP A 127 2.38 15.15 -4.85
C TRP A 127 1.00 14.64 -4.45
N ARG A 128 0.66 14.68 -3.17
CA ARG A 128 -0.67 14.33 -2.67
C ARG A 128 -1.67 15.39 -3.13
N ARG A 129 -2.55 15.02 -4.06
CA ARG A 129 -3.73 15.84 -4.34
C ARG A 129 -4.67 15.75 -3.13
N PRO A 130 -5.20 16.86 -2.61
CA PRO A 130 -6.25 16.80 -1.61
C PRO A 130 -7.42 16.03 -2.22
N VAL A 131 -7.89 15.00 -1.51
CA VAL A 131 -9.12 14.30 -1.88
C VAL A 131 -10.23 15.35 -1.79
N ARG A 132 -10.76 15.78 -2.95
CA ARG A 132 -11.98 16.59 -2.95
C ARG A 132 -13.08 15.68 -2.41
N CYS A 133 -13.52 15.96 -1.19
CA CYS A 133 -14.70 15.34 -0.64
C CYS A 133 -15.89 15.73 -1.54
N GLN A 134 -16.33 14.83 -2.41
CA GLN A 134 -17.59 14.96 -3.13
C GLN A 134 -18.74 14.62 -2.17
N ARG A 135 -18.88 15.40 -1.10
CA ARG A 135 -20.11 15.38 -0.29
C ARG A 135 -20.97 16.54 -0.77
N SER A 136 -21.71 16.31 -1.85
CA SER A 136 -22.82 17.15 -2.31
C SER A 136 -24.07 17.06 -1.40
N SER A 137 -23.97 16.40 -0.24
CA SER A 137 -25.09 16.23 0.70
C SER A 137 -24.73 16.36 2.19
N CYS A 138 -23.67 17.09 2.54
CA CYS A 138 -23.54 17.59 3.92
C CYS A 138 -24.19 18.97 4.03
N SER A 139 -25.52 19.01 4.16
CA SER A 139 -26.19 20.17 4.75
C SER A 139 -25.80 20.24 6.22
N VAL A 140 -24.72 20.97 6.51
CA VAL A 140 -24.47 21.45 7.87
C VAL A 140 -25.53 22.52 8.14
N SER A 141 -26.70 22.10 8.61
CA SER A 141 -27.62 23.00 9.28
C SER A 141 -26.94 23.50 10.55
N ARG A 142 -26.32 24.70 10.47
CA ARG A 142 -25.90 25.45 11.66
C ARG A 142 -27.11 25.61 12.57
N PRO A 143 -27.15 25.05 13.80
CA PRO A 143 -28.15 25.49 14.75
C PRO A 143 -27.86 26.95 15.11
N ARG A 144 -28.83 27.83 14.88
CA ARG A 144 -28.84 29.19 15.44
C ARG A 144 -28.78 29.04 16.96
N THR A 145 -27.67 29.44 17.57
CA THR A 145 -27.53 29.59 19.01
C THR A 145 -28.60 30.57 19.50
N ARG A 146 -29.61 30.08 20.23
CA ARG A 146 -30.36 30.92 21.16
C ARG A 146 -29.57 30.97 22.46
N CYS A 147 -29.29 32.17 22.95
CA CYS A 147 -28.90 32.42 24.33
C CYS A 147 -29.92 31.77 25.26
N GLY A 148 -29.44 30.94 26.18
CA GLY A 148 -30.23 30.28 27.20
C GLY A 148 -29.32 29.58 28.18
N THR A 149 -29.30 30.08 29.41
CA THR A 149 -28.43 29.73 30.53
C THR A 149 -28.64 28.33 31.09
N THR A 150 -27.54 27.82 31.69
CA THR A 150 -27.46 26.88 32.84
C THR A 150 -27.50 25.37 32.61
N THR A 151 -26.52 24.73 33.28
CA THR A 151 -26.60 23.44 33.99
C THR A 151 -26.12 22.17 33.27
N THR A 152 -24.87 21.84 33.60
CA THR A 152 -24.36 20.56 34.15
C THR A 152 -24.62 19.23 33.41
N ALA A 153 -23.51 18.48 33.35
CA ALA A 153 -23.38 17.01 33.45
C ALA A 153 -23.09 16.24 32.15
N SER A 154 -21.88 15.66 32.18
CA SER A 154 -21.57 14.25 31.93
C SER A 154 -21.64 13.70 30.50
N SER A 155 -20.45 13.27 30.06
CA SER A 155 -20.14 11.97 29.45
C SER A 155 -20.88 11.61 28.16
N TRP A 156 -20.19 11.63 27.00
CA TRP A 156 -20.24 10.60 25.95
C TRP A 156 -19.07 10.81 24.98
N GLU A 157 -17.95 10.08 25.13
CA GLU A 157 -16.97 9.91 24.04
C GLU A 157 -17.27 8.58 23.33
N ARG A 158 -17.70 8.69 22.08
CA ARG A 158 -17.82 7.60 21.12
C ARG A 158 -16.69 7.74 20.10
N SER A 159 -16.12 6.57 19.80
CA SER A 159 -15.07 6.25 18.86
C SER A 159 -15.24 6.85 17.46
N CYS A 160 -14.11 7.23 16.87
CA CYS A 160 -13.70 6.98 15.49
C CYS A 160 -12.18 6.86 15.47
#